data_AF-A0A519CWR4-F1
#
_entry.id   AF-A0A519CWR4-F1
#
_cell.length_a   1.000
_cell.length_b   1.000
_cell.length_c   1.000
_cell.angle_alpha   90.00
_cell.angle_beta   90.00
_cell.angle_gamma   90.00
#
_symmetry.space_group_name_H-M   'P 1'
#
loop_
_entity.id
_entity.type
_entity.pdbx_description
1 polymer ?
#
loop_
_entity_poly.entity_id
_entity_poly.type
_entity_poly.pdbx_seq_one_letter_code
_entity_poly.pdbx_strand_id
1 'polypeptide(L)'
;FLEKNIAVLDSNEDVVCSQGLISHYGPWGDEFEKKITDSIIIKLYKKFRRSFRPFVNSGTSGTFEQRVKTILRKTAYYHVYGVFRTNSLYQKTVREFFCWDWATVLTILKKGNFNLINEVLIELNTSGASDPSITLFTQLKIQKAHKNEYLLPYSSFTIWCALKNFDYFLWLNCIMGVSSILISIISSIKKN
;
A
#
# COMPACT_ATOMS: atom_id res chain seq x y z
N PHE A 1 15.59 -2.91 -15.25
CA PHE A 1 14.74 -2.01 -14.43
C PHE A 1 14.99 -0.53 -14.73
N LEU A 2 16.19 0.02 -14.48
CA LEU A 2 16.44 1.47 -14.58
C LEU A 2 16.24 2.05 -15.98
N GLU A 3 16.90 1.49 -17.00
CA GLU A 3 16.86 1.99 -18.38
C GLU A 3 15.42 2.19 -18.89
N LYS A 4 14.57 1.17 -18.75
CA LYS A 4 13.17 1.22 -19.20
C LYS A 4 12.35 2.29 -18.47
N ASN A 5 12.57 2.46 -17.16
CA ASN A 5 11.83 3.46 -16.39
C ASN A 5 12.35 4.88 -16.64
N ILE A 6 13.66 5.07 -16.82
CA ILE A 6 14.25 6.35 -17.19
C ILE A 6 13.78 6.77 -18.58
N ALA A 7 13.77 5.85 -19.55
CA ALA A 7 13.27 6.15 -20.90
C ALA A 7 11.82 6.66 -20.90
N VAL A 8 10.95 6.08 -20.06
CA VAL A 8 9.58 6.58 -19.89
C VAL A 8 9.59 8.00 -19.34
N LEU A 9 10.36 8.25 -18.27
CA LEU A 9 10.45 9.58 -17.67
C LEU A 9 11.00 10.58 -18.71
N ASP A 10 12.08 10.28 -19.42
CA ASP A 10 12.63 11.19 -20.42
C ASP A 10 11.65 11.49 -21.57
N SER A 11 10.79 10.53 -21.92
CA SER A 11 9.78 10.69 -22.97
C SER A 11 8.50 11.43 -22.53
N ASN A 12 8.25 11.58 -21.23
CA ASN A 12 6.99 12.10 -20.72
C ASN A 12 7.16 12.92 -19.43
N GLU A 13 7.07 14.24 -19.56
CA GLU A 13 7.21 15.19 -18.46
C GLU A 13 6.09 15.10 -17.41
N ASP A 14 4.88 14.70 -17.81
CA ASP A 14 3.75 14.54 -16.89
C ASP A 14 3.90 13.32 -15.97
N VAL A 15 4.81 12.39 -16.29
CA VAL A 15 5.11 11.23 -15.46
C VAL A 15 6.20 11.59 -14.45
N VAL A 16 5.88 11.44 -13.17
CA VAL A 16 6.80 11.74 -12.05
C VAL A 16 7.37 10.49 -11.38
N CYS A 17 6.78 9.33 -11.67
CA CYS A 17 7.22 8.02 -11.22
C CYS A 17 6.98 7.00 -12.33
N SER A 18 7.95 6.13 -12.61
CA SER A 18 7.75 4.96 -13.45
C SER A 18 8.21 3.70 -12.72
N GLN A 19 7.43 2.63 -12.84
CA GLN A 19 7.75 1.32 -12.28
C GLN A 19 7.37 0.22 -13.27
N GLY A 20 8.04 -0.94 -13.20
CA GLY A 20 7.55 -2.17 -13.83
C GLY A 20 6.63 -2.95 -12.90
N LEU A 21 6.03 -4.02 -13.40
CA LEU A 21 5.33 -5.00 -12.56
C LEU A 21 6.30 -5.60 -11.54
N ILE A 22 5.76 -5.95 -10.38
CA ILE A 22 6.47 -6.65 -9.32
C ILE A 22 5.98 -8.09 -9.27
N SER A 23 6.90 -9.04 -9.37
CA SER A 23 6.65 -10.44 -9.03
C SER A 23 7.09 -10.72 -7.59
N HIS A 24 6.48 -11.72 -6.96
CA HIS A 24 6.77 -12.10 -5.59
C HIS A 24 7.27 -13.53 -5.57
N TYR A 25 8.33 -13.80 -4.82
CA TYR A 25 8.84 -15.15 -4.61
C TYR A 25 9.15 -15.38 -3.13
N GLY A 26 9.33 -16.65 -2.75
CA GLY A 26 9.57 -17.05 -1.37
C GLY A 26 8.31 -17.53 -0.62
N PRO A 27 8.41 -17.77 0.69
CA PRO A 27 7.40 -18.49 1.47
C PRO A 27 6.04 -17.77 1.56
N TRP A 28 6.02 -16.46 1.29
CA TRP A 28 4.81 -15.62 1.33
C TRP A 28 4.51 -14.95 -0.03
N GLY A 29 4.95 -15.54 -1.15
CA GLY A 29 4.82 -15.01 -2.52
C GLY A 29 3.49 -14.30 -2.78
N ASP A 30 2.40 -15.07 -2.91
CA ASP A 30 1.03 -14.58 -2.72
C ASP A 30 0.41 -15.32 -1.52
N GLU A 31 0.46 -14.70 -0.35
CA GLU A 31 -0.16 -15.22 0.89
C GLU A 31 -1.66 -15.54 0.71
N PHE A 32 -2.32 -14.86 -0.24
CA PHE A 32 -3.74 -15.04 -0.55
C PHE A 32 -4.00 -15.99 -1.71
N GLU A 33 -2.97 -16.65 -2.23
CA GLU A 33 -3.16 -17.74 -3.20
C GLU A 33 -3.88 -18.91 -2.53
N LYS A 34 -4.92 -19.42 -3.22
CA LYS A 34 -5.70 -20.55 -2.73
C LYS A 34 -4.87 -21.82 -2.86
N LYS A 35 -4.70 -22.53 -1.76
CA LYS A 35 -4.10 -23.87 -1.73
C LYS A 35 -5.22 -24.91 -1.79
N ILE A 36 -4.92 -26.07 -2.38
CA ILE A 36 -5.86 -27.20 -2.45
C ILE A 36 -6.30 -27.59 -1.02
N THR A 37 -5.35 -27.58 -0.08
CA THR A 37 -5.52 -27.90 1.34
C THR A 37 -6.27 -26.85 2.16
N ASP A 38 -6.59 -25.66 1.61
CA ASP A 38 -7.34 -24.65 2.35
C ASP A 38 -8.79 -25.08 2.56
N SER A 39 -9.31 -24.86 3.77
CA SER A 39 -10.73 -25.02 4.08
C SER A 39 -11.59 -24.00 3.32
N ILE A 40 -12.90 -24.24 3.23
CA ILE A 40 -13.84 -23.33 2.54
C ILE A 40 -13.79 -21.93 3.15
N ILE A 41 -13.74 -21.83 4.48
CA ILE A 41 -13.64 -20.57 5.22
C ILE A 41 -12.35 -19.83 4.85
N ILE A 42 -11.21 -20.54 4.81
CA ILE A 42 -9.91 -19.95 4.44
C ILE A 42 -9.94 -19.49 2.97
N LYS A 43 -10.50 -20.27 2.06
CA LYS A 43 -10.64 -19.90 0.64
C LYS A 43 -11.50 -18.65 0.46
N LEU A 44 -12.58 -18.52 1.23
CA LEU A 44 -13.44 -17.33 1.22
C LEU A 44 -12.71 -16.11 1.82
N TYR A 45 -12.02 -16.29 2.94
CA TYR A 45 -11.19 -15.26 3.56
C TYR A 45 -10.11 -14.74 2.60
N LYS A 46 -9.35 -15.63 1.95
CA LYS A 46 -8.33 -15.28 0.96
C LYS A 46 -8.92 -14.55 -0.24
N LYS A 47 -10.05 -15.04 -0.77
CA LYS A 47 -10.79 -14.38 -1.87
C LYS A 47 -11.19 -12.95 -1.48
N PHE A 48 -11.78 -12.79 -0.29
CA PHE A 48 -12.16 -11.48 0.23
C PHE A 48 -10.90 -10.61 0.30
N ARG A 49 -9.87 -11.01 1.04
CA ARG A 49 -8.62 -10.27 1.22
C ARG A 49 -7.96 -9.83 -0.09
N ARG A 50 -7.89 -10.70 -1.09
CA ARG A 50 -7.31 -10.37 -2.41
C ARG A 50 -8.05 -9.25 -3.13
N SER A 51 -9.37 -9.11 -2.93
CA SER A 51 -10.14 -7.99 -3.46
C SER A 51 -9.81 -6.65 -2.80
N PHE A 52 -9.41 -6.63 -1.51
CA PHE A 52 -9.06 -5.40 -0.77
C PHE A 52 -7.56 -5.06 -0.81
N ARG A 53 -6.72 -6.08 -0.94
CA ARG A 53 -5.26 -5.97 -0.99
C ARG A 53 -4.73 -6.78 -2.17
N PRO A 54 -4.93 -6.29 -3.39
CA PRO A 54 -4.40 -6.96 -4.57
C PRO A 54 -2.86 -6.88 -4.55
N PHE A 55 -2.19 -8.01 -4.80
CA PHE A 55 -0.72 -8.13 -4.86
C PHE A 55 -0.13 -7.57 -6.18
N VAL A 56 -0.63 -6.43 -6.63
CA VAL A 56 -0.18 -5.79 -7.87
C VAL A 56 -0.04 -4.30 -7.68
N ASN A 57 1.00 -3.73 -8.28
CA ASN A 57 1.14 -2.29 -8.42
C ASN A 57 0.29 -1.77 -9.59
N SER A 58 0.18 -0.45 -9.69
CA SER A 58 -0.67 0.21 -10.67
C SER A 58 -0.09 1.54 -11.09
N GLY A 59 -0.27 1.86 -12.37
CA GLY A 59 -0.15 3.23 -12.85
C GLY A 59 -1.37 4.07 -12.48
N THR A 60 -1.27 5.37 -12.73
CA THR A 60 -2.35 6.34 -12.54
C THR A 60 -2.46 7.26 -13.75
N SER A 61 -3.68 7.69 -14.05
CA SER A 61 -4.00 8.64 -15.10
C SER A 61 -5.29 9.39 -14.76
N GLY A 62 -5.57 10.48 -15.47
CA GLY A 62 -6.76 11.31 -15.24
C GLY A 62 -6.56 12.39 -14.19
N THR A 63 -7.65 12.90 -13.59
CA THR A 63 -7.61 13.99 -12.60
C THR A 63 -6.91 13.57 -11.31
N PHE A 64 -6.46 14.54 -10.50
CA PHE A 64 -5.83 14.24 -9.22
C PHE A 64 -6.70 13.32 -8.34
N GLU A 65 -8.00 13.57 -8.25
CA GLU A 65 -8.95 12.75 -7.48
C GLU A 65 -9.03 11.32 -8.01
N GLN A 66 -9.05 11.13 -9.33
CA GLN A 66 -9.06 9.79 -9.96
C GLN A 66 -7.77 9.02 -9.65
N ARG A 67 -6.63 9.72 -9.71
CA ARG A 67 -5.31 9.14 -9.38
C ARG A 67 -5.24 8.76 -7.90
N VAL A 68 -5.64 9.67 -7.01
CA VAL A 68 -5.72 9.43 -5.57
C VAL A 68 -6.56 8.19 -5.31
N LYS A 69 -7.79 8.13 -5.83
CA LYS A 69 -8.69 6.98 -5.68
C LYS A 69 -8.07 5.67 -6.16
N THR A 70 -7.29 5.70 -7.24
CA THR A 70 -6.59 4.52 -7.78
C THR A 70 -5.54 4.00 -6.80
N ILE A 71 -4.65 4.85 -6.31
CA ILE A 71 -3.61 4.51 -5.32
C ILE A 71 -4.24 3.95 -4.05
N LEU A 72 -5.22 4.69 -3.55
CA LEU A 72 -5.81 4.48 -2.25
C LEU A 72 -6.71 3.24 -2.17
N ARG A 73 -7.29 2.79 -3.29
CA ARG A 73 -8.01 1.51 -3.38
C ARG A 73 -7.09 0.31 -3.65
N LYS A 74 -5.93 0.54 -4.27
CA LYS A 74 -4.92 -0.50 -4.53
C LYS A 74 -3.84 -0.42 -3.44
N THR A 75 -4.22 -0.90 -2.26
CA THR A 75 -3.50 -0.75 -0.98
C THR A 75 -2.08 -1.38 -0.94
N ALA A 76 -1.66 -2.07 -1.99
CA ALA A 76 -0.32 -2.58 -2.11
C ALA A 76 0.67 -1.43 -2.36
N TYR A 77 1.45 -1.13 -1.33
CA TYR A 77 2.40 -0.02 -1.29
C TYR A 77 3.70 -0.33 -2.06
N TYR A 78 3.57 -0.58 -3.35
CA TYR A 78 4.68 -0.98 -4.21
C TYR A 78 5.32 0.17 -4.98
N HIS A 79 4.70 1.35 -4.95
CA HIS A 79 5.18 2.49 -5.74
C HIS A 79 6.49 3.04 -5.22
N VAL A 80 6.85 2.78 -3.96
CA VAL A 80 8.18 3.09 -3.41
C VAL A 80 9.33 2.43 -4.14
N TYR A 81 9.07 1.33 -4.85
CA TYR A 81 10.06 0.66 -5.67
C TYR A 81 10.20 1.28 -7.07
N GLY A 82 9.46 2.35 -7.39
CA GLY A 82 9.54 3.04 -8.66
C GLY A 82 10.77 3.95 -8.79
N VAL A 83 11.08 4.33 -10.02
CA VAL A 83 12.03 5.40 -10.34
C VAL A 83 11.26 6.72 -10.34
N PHE A 84 11.74 7.70 -9.58
CA PHE A 84 11.09 9.00 -9.44
C PHE A 84 11.97 10.13 -9.98
N ARG A 85 11.32 11.19 -10.47
CA ARG A 85 12.02 12.45 -10.74
C ARG A 85 12.50 13.09 -9.44
N THR A 86 13.74 13.60 -9.43
CA THR A 86 14.34 14.27 -8.26
C THR A 86 13.47 15.42 -7.74
N ASN A 87 12.99 16.29 -8.63
CA ASN A 87 12.14 17.43 -8.27
C ASN A 87 10.81 17.02 -7.63
N SER A 88 10.36 15.79 -7.93
CA SER A 88 9.15 15.24 -7.34
C SER A 88 9.40 14.71 -5.92
N LEU A 89 10.58 14.17 -5.64
CA LEU A 89 10.99 13.66 -4.33
C LEU A 89 11.44 14.74 -3.34
N TYR A 90 11.98 15.87 -3.83
CA TYR A 90 12.46 16.96 -2.98
C TYR A 90 11.29 17.70 -2.33
N GLN A 91 10.73 17.11 -1.29
CA GLN A 91 9.65 17.64 -0.47
C GLN A 91 9.80 17.12 0.96
N LYS A 92 9.30 17.89 1.93
CA LYS A 92 9.28 17.45 3.33
C LYS A 92 8.51 16.13 3.42
N THR A 93 9.18 15.05 3.81
CA THR A 93 8.53 13.78 4.08
C THR A 93 7.58 13.99 5.25
N VAL A 94 6.30 13.69 5.06
CA VAL A 94 5.35 13.61 6.17
C VAL A 94 5.77 12.38 6.97
N ARG A 95 5.98 12.51 8.29
CA ARG A 95 6.36 11.41 9.21
C ARG A 95 5.62 11.48 10.54
N GLU A 96 4.55 12.27 10.59
CA GLU A 96 3.90 12.70 11.82
C GLU A 96 2.86 11.69 12.33
N PHE A 97 2.54 10.63 11.57
CA PHE A 97 1.47 9.69 11.88
C PHE A 97 1.68 8.30 11.24
N PHE A 98 0.91 7.31 11.66
CA PHE A 98 0.88 5.99 11.01
C PHE A 98 0.37 6.11 9.56
N CYS A 99 0.97 5.37 8.61
CA CYS A 99 0.76 5.53 7.16
C CYS A 99 1.28 6.85 6.55
N TRP A 100 2.35 7.40 7.12
CA TRP A 100 3.07 8.55 6.57
C TRP A 100 3.65 8.32 5.17
N ASP A 101 3.90 7.06 4.84
CA ASP A 101 4.41 6.56 3.58
C ASP A 101 3.38 6.76 2.45
N TRP A 102 2.09 6.54 2.73
CA TRP A 102 0.99 6.90 1.84
C TRP A 102 0.87 8.41 1.64
N ALA A 103 0.98 9.21 2.71
CA ALA A 103 0.97 10.67 2.61
C ALA A 103 2.10 11.20 1.73
N THR A 104 3.27 10.56 1.80
CA THR A 104 4.42 10.86 0.93
C THR A 104 4.07 10.57 -0.53
N VAL A 105 3.53 9.39 -0.83
CA VAL A 105 3.10 9.02 -2.20
C VAL A 105 2.05 9.98 -2.75
N LEU A 106 1.04 10.34 -1.95
CA LEU A 106 0.00 11.29 -2.38
C LEU A 106 0.56 12.68 -2.68
N THR A 107 1.58 13.11 -1.93
CA THR A 107 2.25 14.39 -2.20
C THR A 107 3.03 14.34 -3.51
N ILE A 108 3.71 13.22 -3.83
CA ILE A 108 4.35 13.03 -5.13
C ILE A 108 3.29 13.01 -6.25
N LEU A 109 2.16 12.34 -6.04
CA LEU A 109 1.07 12.21 -7.01
C LEU A 109 0.39 13.54 -7.39
N LYS A 110 0.51 14.57 -6.54
CA LYS A 110 0.09 15.94 -6.88
C LYS A 110 0.90 16.54 -8.02
N LYS A 111 2.15 16.09 -8.20
CA LYS A 111 3.09 16.63 -9.19
C LYS A 111 2.97 15.97 -10.56
N GLY A 112 2.30 14.82 -10.67
CA GLY A 112 2.07 14.15 -11.95
C GLY A 112 1.62 12.71 -11.83
N ASN A 113 1.64 12.02 -12.97
CA ASN A 113 1.18 10.65 -13.13
C ASN A 113 2.23 9.62 -12.72
N PHE A 114 1.76 8.44 -12.36
CA PHE A 114 2.62 7.27 -12.15
C PHE A 114 2.44 6.32 -13.33
N ASN A 115 3.52 6.02 -14.03
CA ASN A 115 3.52 5.05 -15.11
C ASN A 115 3.75 3.63 -14.58
N LEU A 116 3.11 2.65 -15.24
CA LEU A 116 3.36 1.23 -15.03
C LEU A 116 3.73 0.57 -16.36
N ILE A 117 4.95 0.06 -16.44
CA ILE A 117 5.43 -0.76 -17.56
C ILE A 117 4.87 -2.18 -17.38
N ASN A 118 4.19 -2.70 -18.40
CA ASN A 118 3.60 -4.05 -18.38
C ASN A 118 4.65 -5.16 -18.59
N GLU A 119 5.67 -5.17 -17.73
CA GLU A 119 6.76 -6.13 -17.70
C GLU A 119 7.23 -6.29 -16.26
N VAL A 120 7.55 -7.51 -15.84
CA VAL A 120 8.13 -7.77 -14.53
C VAL A 120 9.56 -7.22 -14.50
N LEU A 121 9.79 -6.17 -13.71
CA LEU A 121 11.12 -5.55 -13.60
C LEU A 121 11.69 -5.62 -12.18
N ILE A 122 10.92 -6.14 -11.21
CA ILE A 122 11.33 -6.34 -9.83
C ILE A 122 10.82 -7.69 -9.36
N GLU A 123 11.70 -8.49 -8.75
CA GLU A 123 11.34 -9.70 -8.01
C GLU A 123 11.48 -9.42 -6.51
N LEU A 124 10.37 -9.38 -5.79
CA LEU A 124 10.35 -9.12 -4.36
C LEU A 124 10.42 -10.43 -3.57
N ASN A 125 11.51 -10.60 -2.83
CA ASN A 125 11.62 -11.72 -1.89
C ASN A 125 10.72 -11.47 -0.68
N THR A 126 9.79 -12.38 -0.46
CA THR A 126 8.85 -12.34 0.67
C THR A 126 9.37 -13.06 1.91
N SER A 127 10.51 -13.75 1.85
CA SER A 127 11.12 -14.42 3.01
C SER A 127 11.63 -13.44 4.07
N GLY A 128 11.84 -12.18 3.71
CA GLY A 128 12.19 -11.09 4.62
C GLY A 128 10.98 -10.37 5.22
N ALA A 129 9.76 -10.91 5.04
CA ALA A 129 8.57 -10.37 5.68
C ALA A 129 8.86 -10.19 7.17
N SER A 130 8.68 -8.95 7.64
CA SER A 130 8.62 -8.55 9.05
C SER A 130 8.12 -9.72 9.90
N ASP A 131 8.89 -10.06 10.94
CA ASP A 131 8.57 -11.15 11.89
C ASP A 131 7.04 -11.29 12.01
N PRO A 132 6.44 -12.47 11.79
CA PRO A 132 5.00 -12.66 11.92
C PRO A 132 4.45 -12.29 13.32
N SER A 133 5.29 -11.85 14.26
CA SER A 133 4.94 -11.13 15.50
C SER A 133 4.62 -9.64 15.36
N ILE A 134 4.94 -9.01 14.24
CA ILE A 134 4.65 -7.61 13.97
C ILE A 134 3.16 -7.49 13.61
N THR A 135 2.36 -7.41 14.66
CA THR A 135 0.94 -7.07 14.58
C THR A 135 0.76 -5.59 14.27
N LEU A 136 -0.47 -5.18 13.91
CA LEU A 136 -0.81 -3.76 13.79
C LEU A 136 -0.44 -2.97 15.05
N PHE A 137 -0.72 -3.51 16.25
CA PHE A 137 -0.41 -2.84 17.50
C PHE A 137 1.10 -2.67 17.72
N THR A 138 1.88 -3.70 17.37
CA THR A 138 3.35 -3.62 17.39
C THR A 138 3.82 -2.49 16.47
N GLN A 139 3.25 -2.40 15.27
CA GLN A 139 3.61 -1.37 14.30
C GLN A 139 3.21 0.03 14.74
N LEU A 140 2.00 0.22 15.29
CA LEU A 140 1.54 1.48 15.86
C LEU A 140 2.48 1.94 17.00
N LYS A 141 2.93 1.02 17.85
CA LYS A 141 3.89 1.31 18.93
C LYS A 141 5.25 1.73 18.39
N ILE A 142 5.81 0.99 17.42
CA ILE A 142 7.10 1.30 16.79
C ILE A 142 7.06 2.67 16.11
N GLN A 143 5.97 2.97 15.41
CA GLN A 143 5.79 4.24 14.70
C GLN A 143 5.37 5.40 15.61
N LYS A 144 5.26 5.17 16.93
CA LYS A 144 4.82 6.17 17.91
C LYS A 144 3.50 6.84 17.52
N ALA A 145 2.55 6.01 17.08
CA ALA A 145 1.23 6.41 16.63
C ALA A 145 0.47 7.21 17.71
N HIS A 146 -0.38 8.14 17.25
CA HIS A 146 -1.27 8.93 18.09
C HIS A 146 -2.32 8.04 18.76
N LYS A 147 -2.88 8.50 19.89
CA LYS A 147 -3.84 7.71 20.69
C LYS A 147 -5.09 7.31 19.89
N ASN A 148 -5.59 8.19 19.02
CA ASN A 148 -6.73 7.92 18.13
C ASN A 148 -6.46 6.77 17.14
N GLU A 149 -5.20 6.53 16.77
CA GLU A 149 -4.81 5.48 15.82
C GLU A 149 -4.89 4.08 16.43
N TYR A 150 -4.93 3.96 17.76
CA TYR A 150 -5.18 2.66 18.39
C TYR A 150 -6.64 2.20 18.24
N LEU A 151 -7.58 3.14 18.09
CA LEU A 151 -9.00 2.84 17.88
C LEU A 151 -9.34 2.82 16.38
N LEU A 152 -8.86 3.82 15.65
CA LEU A 152 -9.06 3.98 14.21
C LEU A 152 -7.69 4.13 13.54
N PRO A 153 -7.07 3.01 13.09
CA PRO A 153 -5.66 2.97 12.66
C PRO A 153 -5.25 4.01 11.64
N TYR A 154 -6.15 4.37 10.74
CA TYR A 154 -5.87 5.31 9.66
C TYR A 154 -6.41 6.73 9.95
N SER A 155 -6.87 7.02 11.16
CA SER A 155 -7.60 8.25 11.47
C SER A 155 -6.79 9.51 11.20
N SER A 156 -5.54 9.61 11.69
CA SER A 156 -4.68 10.77 11.44
C SER A 156 -4.39 10.95 9.96
N PHE A 157 -4.09 9.86 9.23
CA PHE A 157 -3.91 9.90 7.78
C PHE A 157 -5.16 10.40 7.06
N THR A 158 -6.35 9.91 7.44
CA THR A 158 -7.60 10.34 6.81
C THR A 158 -7.98 11.78 7.12
N ILE A 159 -7.66 12.26 8.33
CA ILE A 159 -7.79 13.68 8.72
C ILE A 159 -6.82 14.53 7.87
N TRP A 160 -5.56 14.11 7.75
CA TRP A 160 -4.55 14.79 6.94
C TRP A 160 -4.95 14.91 5.47
N CYS A 161 -5.53 13.84 4.91
CA CYS A 161 -6.01 13.88 3.54
C CYS A 161 -7.21 14.84 3.35
N ALA A 162 -7.84 15.32 4.44
CA ALA A 162 -9.02 16.20 4.45
C ALA A 162 -10.08 15.77 3.43
N LEU A 163 -10.26 14.45 3.24
CA LEU A 163 -10.96 13.94 2.08
C LEU A 163 -12.43 14.33 2.15
N LYS A 164 -12.86 15.09 1.14
CA LYS A 164 -14.27 15.29 0.80
C LYS A 164 -15.00 13.98 0.42
N ASN A 165 -14.25 12.87 0.37
CA ASN A 165 -14.69 11.54 0.00
C ASN A 165 -14.85 10.68 1.25
N PHE A 166 -16.02 10.83 1.90
CA PHE A 166 -16.39 10.07 3.10
C PHE A 166 -16.40 8.55 2.86
N ASP A 167 -16.69 8.11 1.63
CA ASP A 167 -16.60 6.69 1.23
C ASP A 167 -15.20 6.13 1.48
N TYR A 168 -14.17 6.92 1.23
CA TYR A 168 -12.79 6.51 1.43
C TYR A 168 -12.38 6.48 2.91
N PHE A 169 -12.88 7.44 3.69
CA PHE A 169 -12.72 7.42 5.14
C PHE A 169 -13.29 6.13 5.73
N LEU A 170 -14.52 5.76 5.34
CA LEU A 170 -15.18 4.53 5.78
C LEU A 170 -14.41 3.29 5.33
N TRP A 171 -13.95 3.27 4.07
CA TRP A 171 -13.17 2.16 3.54
C TRP A 171 -11.90 1.91 4.36
N LEU A 172 -11.11 2.95 4.63
CA LEU A 172 -9.86 2.77 5.39
C LEU A 172 -10.09 2.48 6.86
N ASN A 173 -10.89 3.29 7.54
CA ASN A 173 -11.00 3.15 9.00
C ASN A 173 -11.91 1.99 9.39
N CYS A 174 -13.07 1.85 8.74
CA CYS A 174 -14.09 0.89 9.16
C CYS A 174 -13.94 -0.49 8.51
N ILE A 175 -13.43 -0.58 7.28
CA ILE A 175 -13.24 -1.87 6.61
C ILE A 175 -11.80 -2.34 6.81
N MET A 176 -10.82 -1.57 6.36
CA MET A 176 -9.40 -1.96 6.46
C MET A 176 -8.91 -1.93 7.92
N GLY A 177 -9.21 -0.87 8.67
CA GLY A 177 -8.78 -0.71 10.06
C GLY A 177 -9.33 -1.81 10.97
N VAL A 178 -10.65 -1.98 11.00
CA VAL A 178 -11.31 -3.04 11.80
C VAL A 178 -10.82 -4.43 11.40
N SER A 179 -10.72 -4.72 10.10
CA SER A 179 -10.23 -6.04 9.66
C SER A 179 -8.76 -6.27 10.04
N SER A 180 -7.94 -5.22 10.15
CA SER A 180 -6.54 -5.32 10.58
C SER A 180 -6.41 -5.49 12.10
N ILE A 181 -7.29 -4.85 12.88
CA ILE A 181 -7.41 -5.06 14.33
C ILE A 181 -7.86 -6.49 14.63
N LEU A 182 -8.93 -6.97 13.99
CA LEU A 182 -9.44 -8.32 14.19
C LEU A 182 -8.37 -9.38 13.91
N ILE A 183 -7.60 -9.22 12.82
CA ILE A 183 -6.48 -10.12 12.53
C ILE A 183 -5.41 -10.06 13.61
N SER A 184 -5.06 -8.86 14.06
CA SER A 184 -4.04 -8.70 15.09
C SER A 184 -4.45 -9.40 16.38
N ILE A 185 -5.73 -9.30 16.76
CA ILE A 185 -6.29 -10.04 17.92
C ILE A 185 -6.21 -11.55 17.69
N ILE A 186 -6.71 -12.06 16.55
CA ILE A 186 -6.68 -13.50 16.23
C ILE A 186 -5.25 -14.04 16.22
N SER A 187 -4.31 -13.28 15.67
CA SER A 187 -2.89 -13.68 15.57
C SER A 187 -2.22 -13.69 16.94
N SER A 188 -2.55 -12.73 17.82
CA SER A 188 -2.08 -12.73 19.20
C SER A 188 -2.62 -13.89 20.02
N ILE A 189 -3.89 -14.27 19.83
CA ILE A 189 -4.49 -15.43 20.52
C ILE A 189 -3.81 -16.73 20.10
N LYS A 190 -3.52 -16.92 18.80
CA LYS A 190 -2.85 -18.14 18.29
C LYS A 190 -1.42 -18.34 18.77
N LYS A 191 -0.78 -17.33 19.36
CA LYS A 191 0.59 -17.39 19.86
C LYS A 191 0.68 -17.77 21.33
N ASN A 192 -0.43 -17.71 22.07
CA ASN A 192 -0.57 -18.20 23.43
C ASN A 192 -1.22 -19.58 23.43
#